data_AF-A0A927BHE2-F1
#
_entry.id   AF-A0A927BHE2-F1
#
_cell.length_a   1.000
_cell.length_b   1.000
_cell.length_c   1.000
_cell.angle_alpha   90.00
_cell.angle_beta   90.00
_cell.angle_gamma   90.00
#
_symmetry.space_group_name_H-M   'P 1'
#
loop_
_entity.id
_entity.type
_entity.pdbx_description
1 polymer ?
#
loop_
_entity_poly.entity_id
_entity_poly.type
_entity_poly.pdbx_seq_one_letter_code
_entity_poly.pdbx_strand_id
1 'polypeptide(L)'
;MKKHLLSKANALLLMLMCSCVSKEPGIDSLLKSKKATDVISAFYTIGNLKDTSYVRNIFIDPYDPRVSHDYRFLGISVYQSKMIAIKKISGCDPPAPITYRPDSSIVKFYQKWAISKGFKISCHLTSGNPE
;
A
#
# COMPACT_ATOMS: atom_id res chain seq x y z
N MET A 1 28.96 32.19 43.51
CA MET A 1 28.98 30.75 43.18
C MET A 1 27.70 30.31 42.41
N LYS A 2 27.38 30.89 41.24
CA LYS A 2 26.13 30.59 40.49
C LYS A 2 26.33 30.11 39.04
N LYS A 3 27.57 29.90 38.59
CA LYS A 3 27.86 29.58 37.17
C LYS A 3 27.74 28.08 36.82
N HIS A 4 27.61 27.19 37.81
CA HIS A 4 27.53 25.74 37.56
C HIS A 4 26.10 25.20 37.33
N LEU A 5 25.07 26.01 37.54
CA LEU A 5 23.67 25.58 37.35
C LEU A 5 23.17 25.76 35.90
N LEU A 6 23.68 26.74 35.14
CA LEU A 6 23.27 26.94 33.74
C LEU A 6 23.83 25.87 32.79
N SER A 7 25.01 25.30 33.08
CA SER A 7 25.64 24.28 32.21
C SER A 7 24.93 22.92 32.27
N LYS A 8 24.35 22.56 33.42
CA LYS A 8 23.62 21.29 33.59
C LYS A 8 22.24 21.30 32.93
N ALA A 9 21.58 22.46 32.87
CA ALA A 9 20.28 22.60 32.22
C ALA A 9 20.35 22.38 30.70
N ASN A 10 21.47 22.77 30.08
CA ASN A 10 21.67 22.63 28.62
C ASN A 10 21.94 21.18 28.19
N ALA A 11 22.52 20.35 29.07
CA ALA A 11 22.75 18.93 28.82
C ALA A 11 21.47 18.09 28.93
N LEU A 12 20.53 18.48 29.81
CA LEU A 12 19.24 17.81 29.97
C LEU A 12 18.31 18.05 28.76
N LEU A 13 18.42 19.22 28.12
CA LEU A 13 17.64 19.56 26.92
C LEU A 13 18.10 18.76 25.68
N LEU A 14 19.37 18.40 25.59
CA LEU A 14 19.91 17.62 24.46
C LEU A 14 19.47 16.14 24.47
N MET A 15 19.22 15.56 25.65
CA MET A 15 18.79 14.15 25.76
C MET A 15 17.34 13.90 25.35
N LEU A 16 16.49 14.94 25.31
CA LEU A 16 15.09 14.85 24.87
C LEU A 16 14.91 14.77 23.35
N MET A 17 15.97 15.02 22.57
CA MET A 17 15.93 14.95 21.10
C MET A 17 16.36 13.59 20.55
N CYS A 18 16.62 12.60 21.41
CA CYS A 18 16.84 11.21 20.99
C CYS A 18 15.49 10.57 20.66
N SER A 19 14.87 11.05 19.58
CA SER A 19 13.67 10.43 19.02
C SER A 19 14.05 9.04 18.54
N CYS A 20 13.50 8.02 19.19
CA CYS A 20 13.54 6.64 18.70
C CYS A 20 12.96 6.62 17.29
N VAL A 21 13.84 6.59 16.27
CA VAL A 21 13.46 6.21 14.91
C VAL A 21 13.06 4.74 14.99
N SER A 22 11.79 4.50 15.26
CA SER A 22 11.20 3.18 15.09
C SER A 22 11.35 2.83 13.62
N LYS A 23 12.12 1.77 13.35
CA LYS A 23 12.36 1.30 11.99
C LYS A 23 11.06 0.71 11.47
N GLU A 24 10.28 1.53 10.76
CA GLU A 24 9.11 1.06 10.04
C GLU A 24 9.52 -0.12 9.13
N PRO A 25 8.74 -1.21 9.09
CA PRO A 25 9.02 -2.31 8.19
C PRO A 25 8.94 -1.82 6.74
N GLY A 26 9.92 -2.19 5.92
CA GLY A 26 9.92 -1.84 4.49
C GLY A 26 8.73 -2.44 3.75
N ILE A 27 8.36 -1.82 2.61
CA ILE A 27 7.21 -2.22 1.77
C ILE A 27 7.25 -3.72 1.43
N ASP A 28 8.42 -4.25 1.07
CA ASP A 28 8.60 -5.69 0.77
C ASP A 28 8.28 -6.61 1.94
N SER A 29 8.57 -6.17 3.17
CA SER A 29 8.26 -6.93 4.39
C SER A 29 6.74 -6.97 4.59
N LEU A 30 6.09 -5.83 4.43
CA LEU A 30 4.64 -5.69 4.56
C LEU A 30 3.88 -6.50 3.51
N LEU A 31 4.33 -6.51 2.25
CA LEU A 31 3.73 -7.30 1.17
C LEU A 31 3.79 -8.81 1.41
N LYS A 32 4.80 -9.30 2.13
CA LYS A 32 4.96 -10.72 2.48
C LYS A 32 4.17 -11.13 3.72
N SER A 33 3.56 -10.17 4.43
CA SER A 33 2.80 -10.45 5.64
C SER A 33 1.53 -11.26 5.35
N LYS A 34 1.16 -12.14 6.29
CA LYS A 34 -0.12 -12.85 6.27
C LYS A 34 -1.28 -11.97 6.76
N LYS A 35 -0.98 -10.84 7.42
CA LYS A 35 -1.99 -9.93 7.98
C LYS A 35 -2.49 -8.98 6.90
N ALA A 36 -3.82 -8.92 6.73
CA ALA A 36 -4.45 -8.02 5.75
C ALA A 36 -4.04 -6.55 5.97
N THR A 37 -4.00 -6.11 7.23
CA THR A 37 -3.60 -4.75 7.62
C THR A 37 -2.22 -4.34 7.10
N ASP A 38 -1.23 -5.23 7.17
CA ASP A 38 0.13 -4.94 6.72
C ASP A 38 0.17 -4.81 5.20
N VAL A 39 -0.50 -5.73 4.50
CA VAL A 39 -0.61 -5.71 3.03
C VAL A 39 -1.34 -4.46 2.54
N ILE A 40 -2.41 -4.06 3.22
CA ILE A 40 -3.15 -2.82 2.93
C ILE A 40 -2.26 -1.60 3.18
N SER A 41 -1.49 -1.60 4.27
CA SER A 41 -0.53 -0.53 4.58
C SER A 41 0.52 -0.40 3.47
N ALA A 42 1.03 -1.52 2.95
CA ALA A 42 1.95 -1.52 1.82
C ALA A 42 1.34 -0.85 0.59
N PHE A 43 0.14 -1.26 0.17
CA PHE A 43 -0.51 -0.70 -1.01
C PHE A 43 -0.95 0.76 -0.84
N TYR A 44 -1.33 1.15 0.39
CA TYR A 44 -1.58 2.55 0.73
C TYR A 44 -0.32 3.40 0.49
N THR A 45 0.83 2.96 1.00
CA THR A 45 2.12 3.64 0.83
C THR A 45 2.55 3.67 -0.63
N ILE A 46 2.50 2.54 -1.33
CA ILE A 46 2.79 2.43 -2.78
C ILE A 46 1.96 3.44 -3.59
N GLY A 47 0.64 3.50 -3.32
CA GLY A 47 -0.25 4.42 -4.01
C GLY A 47 0.03 5.89 -3.72
N ASN A 48 0.37 6.24 -2.47
CA ASN A 48 0.71 7.61 -2.09
C ASN A 48 2.03 8.08 -2.69
N LEU A 49 3.02 7.20 -2.75
CA LEU A 49 4.30 7.48 -3.41
C LEU A 49 4.22 7.42 -4.93
N LYS A 50 3.09 6.92 -5.48
CA LYS A 50 2.91 6.61 -6.90
C LYS A 50 4.05 5.73 -7.45
N ASP A 51 4.53 4.79 -6.62
CA ASP A 51 5.69 3.98 -6.94
C ASP A 51 5.36 2.93 -8.00
N THR A 52 5.85 3.15 -9.22
CA THR A 52 5.59 2.28 -10.37
C THR A 52 6.32 0.93 -10.28
N SER A 53 7.35 0.80 -9.43
CA SER A 53 8.11 -0.45 -9.30
C SER A 53 7.27 -1.61 -8.76
N TYR A 54 6.20 -1.31 -8.01
CA TYR A 54 5.29 -2.28 -7.42
C TYR A 54 4.02 -2.53 -8.25
N VAL A 55 3.91 -2.00 -9.47
CA VAL A 55 2.72 -2.22 -10.33
C VAL A 55 2.46 -3.71 -10.54
N ARG A 56 3.52 -4.52 -10.69
CA ARG A 56 3.36 -5.97 -10.81
C ARG A 56 2.76 -6.59 -9.54
N ASN A 57 3.21 -6.16 -8.36
CA ASN A 57 2.74 -6.68 -7.07
C ASN A 57 1.26 -6.40 -6.82
N ILE A 58 0.74 -5.29 -7.35
CA ILE A 58 -0.70 -4.98 -7.30
C ILE A 58 -1.54 -6.07 -8.00
N PHE A 59 -1.03 -6.64 -9.10
CA PHE A 59 -1.74 -7.66 -9.86
C PHE A 59 -1.42 -9.09 -9.43
N ILE A 60 -0.64 -9.30 -8.37
CA ILE A 60 -0.52 -10.62 -7.74
C ILE A 60 -1.77 -10.85 -6.90
N ASP A 61 -2.53 -11.90 -7.21
CA ASP A 61 -3.82 -12.20 -6.59
C ASP A 61 -4.72 -10.94 -6.48
N PRO A 62 -5.12 -10.35 -7.61
CA PRO A 62 -5.75 -9.04 -7.61
C PRO A 62 -7.11 -9.03 -6.93
N TYR A 63 -7.72 -10.19 -6.69
CA TYR A 63 -9.07 -10.36 -6.14
C TYR A 63 -9.09 -10.69 -4.63
N ASP A 64 -7.95 -10.57 -3.93
CA ASP A 64 -7.82 -10.89 -2.51
C ASP A 64 -8.92 -10.22 -1.64
N PRO A 65 -9.86 -11.02 -1.08
CA PRO A 65 -11.01 -10.50 -0.35
C PRO A 65 -10.72 -10.21 1.13
N ARG A 66 -9.50 -10.46 1.63
CA ARG A 66 -9.18 -10.28 3.05
C ARG A 66 -9.42 -8.83 3.47
N VAL A 67 -10.10 -8.66 4.60
CA VAL A 67 -10.48 -7.35 5.14
C VAL A 67 -9.66 -7.06 6.40
N SER A 68 -9.20 -5.80 6.53
CA SER A 68 -8.63 -5.31 7.78
C SER A 68 -9.71 -4.74 8.69
N HIS A 69 -9.73 -5.16 9.95
CA HIS A 69 -10.55 -4.57 11.01
C HIS A 69 -9.79 -3.51 11.81
N ASP A 70 -8.59 -3.13 11.35
CA ASP A 70 -7.82 -2.04 11.94
C ASP A 70 -8.53 -0.70 11.71
N TYR A 71 -8.69 0.08 12.78
CA TYR A 71 -9.37 1.37 12.76
C TYR A 71 -8.76 2.36 11.77
N ARG A 72 -7.47 2.24 11.44
CA ARG A 72 -6.78 3.10 10.45
C ARG A 72 -7.32 2.91 9.03
N PHE A 73 -7.88 1.74 8.75
CA PHE A 73 -8.30 1.35 7.40
C PHE A 73 -9.80 1.03 7.31
N LEU A 74 -10.57 1.16 8.40
CA LEU A 74 -12.04 1.19 8.40
C LEU A 74 -12.73 0.08 7.57
N GLY A 75 -12.24 -1.16 7.62
CA GLY A 75 -12.86 -2.27 6.87
C GLY A 75 -12.46 -2.35 5.40
N ILE A 76 -11.39 -1.68 4.97
CA ILE A 76 -10.85 -1.81 3.60
C ILE A 76 -10.34 -3.23 3.37
N SER A 77 -10.67 -3.78 2.20
CA SER A 77 -10.11 -5.05 1.72
C SER A 77 -8.75 -4.88 1.02
N VAL A 78 -8.00 -5.97 0.94
CA VAL A 78 -6.75 -6.01 0.16
C VAL A 78 -7.05 -5.66 -1.32
N TYR A 79 -8.09 -6.24 -1.92
CA TYR A 79 -8.60 -5.85 -3.23
C TYR A 79 -8.79 -4.33 -3.37
N GLN A 80 -9.53 -3.71 -2.46
CA GLN A 80 -9.79 -2.27 -2.51
C GLN A 80 -8.49 -1.47 -2.44
N SER A 81 -7.59 -1.82 -1.51
CA SER A 81 -6.31 -1.13 -1.39
C SER A 81 -5.46 -1.21 -2.66
N LYS A 82 -5.43 -2.37 -3.33
CA LYS A 82 -4.74 -2.59 -4.61
C LYS A 82 -5.33 -1.72 -5.72
N MET A 83 -6.65 -1.70 -5.85
CA MET A 83 -7.34 -0.91 -6.87
C MET A 83 -7.22 0.61 -6.62
N ILE A 84 -7.22 1.04 -5.36
CA ILE A 84 -6.97 2.44 -4.99
C ILE A 84 -5.52 2.83 -5.27
N ALA A 85 -4.56 1.94 -4.99
CA ALA A 85 -3.15 2.20 -5.27
C ALA A 85 -2.90 2.40 -6.76
N ILE A 86 -3.42 1.51 -7.61
CA ILE A 86 -3.26 1.63 -9.07
C ILE A 86 -4.04 2.81 -9.65
N LYS A 87 -5.19 3.18 -9.06
CA LYS A 87 -5.88 4.43 -9.40
C LYS A 87 -4.96 5.64 -9.18
N LYS A 88 -4.29 5.71 -8.02
CA LYS A 88 -3.36 6.81 -7.70
C LYS A 88 -2.13 6.84 -8.60
N ILE A 89 -1.57 5.67 -8.93
CA ILE A 89 -0.42 5.54 -9.82
C ILE A 89 -0.78 5.94 -11.25
N SER A 90 -1.91 5.42 -11.76
CA SER A 90 -2.34 5.65 -13.14
C SER A 90 -2.91 7.04 -13.39
N GLY A 91 -3.54 7.63 -12.37
CA GLY A 91 -4.34 8.84 -12.52
C GLY A 91 -5.62 8.64 -13.34
N CYS A 92 -6.01 7.39 -13.62
CA CYS A 92 -7.20 7.07 -14.42
C CYS A 92 -8.35 6.61 -13.52
N ASP A 93 -9.56 7.08 -13.81
CA ASP A 93 -10.76 6.61 -13.13
C ASP A 93 -11.23 5.26 -13.70
N PRO A 94 -11.63 4.30 -12.82
CA PRO A 94 -12.16 3.02 -13.25
C PRO A 94 -13.59 3.15 -13.81
N PRO A 95 -14.06 2.16 -14.61
CA PRO A 95 -15.41 2.19 -15.20
C PRO A 95 -16.55 2.11 -14.17
N ALA A 96 -16.25 1.67 -12.95
CA ALA A 96 -17.17 1.59 -11.83
C ALA A 96 -16.46 1.94 -10.51
N PRO A 97 -17.19 2.40 -9.47
CA PRO A 97 -16.61 2.68 -8.17
C PRO A 97 -15.90 1.47 -7.57
N ILE A 98 -14.73 1.69 -6.96
CA ILE A 98 -13.99 0.65 -6.25
C ILE A 98 -14.69 0.36 -4.93
N THR A 99 -15.25 -0.84 -4.78
CA THR A 99 -15.94 -1.30 -3.56
C THR A 99 -15.25 -2.50 -2.95
N TYR A 100 -15.73 -2.98 -1.80
CA TYR A 100 -15.17 -4.15 -1.12
C TYR A 100 -15.35 -5.45 -1.93
N ARG A 101 -16.34 -5.48 -2.83
CA ARG A 101 -16.61 -6.61 -3.70
C ARG A 101 -15.64 -6.58 -4.88
N PRO A 102 -14.83 -7.64 -5.09
CA PRO A 102 -13.94 -7.68 -6.23
C PRO A 102 -14.69 -7.65 -7.57
N ASP A 103 -14.32 -6.71 -8.44
CA ASP A 103 -14.88 -6.55 -9.79
C ASP A 103 -13.82 -6.80 -10.86
N SER A 104 -14.07 -7.80 -11.70
CA SER A 104 -13.18 -8.17 -12.80
C SER A 104 -13.05 -7.10 -13.88
N SER A 105 -14.07 -6.25 -14.08
CA SER A 105 -14.04 -5.16 -15.05
C SER A 105 -13.00 -4.10 -14.66
N ILE A 106 -12.95 -3.75 -13.36
CA ILE A 106 -11.97 -2.81 -12.79
C ILE A 106 -10.55 -3.40 -12.89
N VAL A 107 -10.38 -4.67 -12.52
CA VAL A 107 -9.07 -5.33 -12.60
C VAL A 107 -8.58 -5.37 -14.05
N LYS A 108 -9.43 -5.80 -15.00
CA LYS A 108 -9.09 -5.84 -16.43
C LYS A 108 -8.78 -4.44 -16.99
N PHE A 109 -9.50 -3.41 -16.56
CA PHE A 109 -9.22 -2.03 -16.95
C PHE A 109 -7.80 -1.62 -16.57
N TYR A 110 -7.40 -1.81 -15.32
CA TYR A 110 -6.05 -1.44 -14.88
C TYR A 110 -4.96 -2.37 -15.42
N GLN A 111 -5.26 -3.65 -15.66
CA GLN A 111 -4.33 -4.56 -16.35
C GLN A 111 -4.04 -4.08 -17.77
N LYS A 112 -5.08 -3.72 -18.54
CA LYS A 112 -4.93 -3.14 -19.89
C LYS A 112 -4.10 -1.86 -19.85
N TRP A 113 -4.39 -0.97 -18.90
CA TRP A 113 -3.59 0.23 -18.68
C TRP A 113 -2.11 -0.12 -18.41
N ALA A 114 -1.84 -1.07 -17.51
CA ALA A 114 -0.48 -1.45 -17.16
C ALA A 114 0.28 -2.03 -18.36
N ILE A 115 -0.35 -2.92 -19.12
CA ILE A 115 0.21 -3.48 -20.37
C ILE A 115 0.50 -2.36 -21.38
N SER A 116 -0.42 -1.41 -21.55
CA SER A 116 -0.23 -0.27 -22.48
C SER A 116 0.94 0.64 -22.09
N LYS A 117 1.32 0.66 -20.81
CA LYS A 117 2.47 1.39 -20.28
C LYS A 117 3.77 0.57 -20.28
N GLY A 118 3.74 -0.67 -20.77
CA GLY A 118 4.91 -1.55 -20.87
C GLY A 118 5.20 -2.37 -19.62
N PHE A 119 4.31 -2.41 -18.63
CA PHE A 119 4.49 -3.26 -17.45
C PHE A 119 4.26 -4.73 -17.81
N LYS A 120 5.20 -5.60 -17.41
CA LYS A 120 5.08 -7.05 -17.57
C LYS A 120 4.28 -7.63 -16.41
N ILE A 121 2.98 -7.83 -16.61
CA ILE A 121 2.08 -8.44 -15.63
C ILE A 121 1.81 -9.91 -16.01
N SER A 122 1.85 -10.82 -15.04
CA SER A 122 1.49 -12.22 -15.26
C SER A 122 -0.03 -12.34 -15.32
N CYS A 123 -0.57 -12.32 -16.53
CA CYS A 123 -1.99 -12.54 -16.78
C CYS A 123 -2.26 -14.05 -16.73
N HIS A 124 -2.38 -14.66 -15.54
CA HIS A 124 -3.13 -15.92 -15.44
C HIS A 124 -4.62 -15.57 -15.41
N LEU A 125 -5.12 -15.10 -16.55
CA LEU A 125 -6.52 -15.27 -16.87
C LEU A 125 -6.62 -16.71 -17.37
N THR A 126 -7.10 -17.60 -16.51
CA THR A 126 -7.79 -18.78 -17.02
C THR A 126 -8.83 -18.26 -18.00
N SER A 127 -8.60 -18.54 -19.28
CA SER A 127 -9.66 -18.56 -20.27
C SER A 127 -10.78 -19.38 -19.63
N GLY A 128 -11.89 -18.71 -19.29
CA GLY A 128 -13.13 -19.42 -19.01
C GLY A 128 -13.38 -20.33 -20.21
N ASN A 129 -13.41 -21.63 -19.94
CA ASN A 129 -14.01 -22.58 -20.86
C ASN A 129 -15.50 -22.21 -20.92
N PRO A 130 -16.09 -21.92 -22.08
CA PRO A 130 -17.52 -21.97 -22.21
C PRO A 130 -17.90 -23.45 -22.26
N GLU A 131 -18.43 -23.97 -21.16
CA GLU A 131 -19.30 -25.16 -21.17
C GLU A 131 -20.72 -24.72 -20.83
#